data_AF-A0A378JL46-F1
#
_entry.id   AF-A0A378JL46-F1
#
_cell.length_a   1.000
_cell.length_b   1.000
_cell.length_c   1.000
_cell.angle_alpha   90.00
_cell.angle_beta   90.00
_cell.angle_gamma   90.00
#
_symmetry.space_group_name_H-M   'P 1'
#
loop_
_entity.id
_entity.type
_entity.pdbx_description
1 polymer ?
#
loop_
_entity_poly.entity_id
_entity_poly.type
_entity_poly.pdbx_seq_one_letter_code
_entity_poly.pdbx_strand_id
1 'polypeptide(L)'
;MATRPEEVFKNDDSQVLTRASREFRYRKEGNFVKDGRDFKTWYHIDDAQRLVWKYYNDIKDNFPFGTNQSIKDVMLPPYVSFDDDRLNVVNFFSVLINFFQQAENQHKVFFPFMVKPETGGAHYIAGFLRRNPKGQVDIIIFNPIGLSKHDRIGTELAKLDKDSLNIANIISSPHTIQSTEKDNGPLVSCGPICVEFLRIAMSNLDWLTMLDKDFKLPPDLLAPLQEEYQEIIQKYRLKHDQLLTQVTETDLDQLDEDYKFIIEAMLNGLMTWLRQDSVKATVQFDEDDWFSEDNYGSESELYDASDEEEFSDEEENPDDKGELINTPSTSPNLKPEMTIITPYSSPKLSPQKQVENKMELEELNNSIIKKVENNQPQVSFDTNLNILEENNLNKSTVSSPSGVKYVQDEIDRLRKASKSFFAIRCEKKATLIETALQEAIRKGDDVRNDEGVRAALGYHRIFSFFGLKKADALQHIEESLNPPKNQL
;
A
#
# COMPACT_ATOMS: atom_id res chain seq x y z
N MET A 1 -10.40 28.61 -25.85
CA MET A 1 -11.29 27.45 -25.70
C MET A 1 -10.41 26.20 -25.71
N ALA A 2 -10.09 25.67 -24.53
CA ALA A 2 -9.30 24.46 -24.40
C ALA A 2 -10.22 23.24 -24.58
N THR A 3 -9.96 22.46 -25.63
CA THR A 3 -10.63 21.19 -25.90
C THR A 3 -10.18 20.15 -24.88
N ARG A 4 -11.15 19.34 -24.41
CA ARG A 4 -10.95 18.25 -23.44
C ARG A 4 -9.98 17.19 -24.01
N PRO A 5 -9.14 16.55 -23.19
CA PRO A 5 -8.28 15.45 -23.62
C PRO A 5 -9.06 14.12 -23.67
N GLU A 6 -10.16 14.08 -24.42
CA GLU A 6 -10.91 12.84 -24.72
C GLU A 6 -10.56 12.25 -26.10
N GLU A 7 -9.78 12.95 -26.91
CA GLU A 7 -9.39 12.50 -28.25
C GLU A 7 -7.87 12.32 -28.33
N VAL A 8 -7.37 11.10 -28.12
CA VAL A 8 -6.42 10.35 -28.97
C VAL A 8 -6.16 9.00 -28.27
N PHE A 9 -7.11 8.08 -28.36
CA PHE A 9 -6.81 6.65 -28.35
C PHE A 9 -7.72 6.03 -29.42
N LYS A 10 -7.26 6.06 -30.68
CA LYS A 10 -7.87 5.25 -31.72
C LYS A 10 -7.53 3.80 -31.39
N ASN A 11 -8.52 3.10 -30.86
CA ASN A 11 -8.45 1.69 -30.52
C ASN A 11 -8.02 0.87 -31.73
N ASP A 12 -6.96 0.10 -31.55
CA ASP A 12 -6.83 -1.18 -32.26
C ASP A 12 -7.83 -2.12 -31.56
N ASP A 13 -9.00 -2.28 -32.19
CA ASP A 13 -10.16 -2.98 -31.65
C ASP A 13 -9.91 -4.49 -31.56
N SER A 14 -9.90 -5.02 -30.33
CA SER A 14 -10.63 -6.26 -30.01
C SER A 14 -10.85 -6.50 -28.51
N GLN A 15 -10.27 -5.70 -27.60
CA GLN A 15 -10.53 -5.81 -26.16
C GLN A 15 -10.88 -4.46 -25.55
N VAL A 16 -12.07 -4.38 -24.94
CA VAL A 16 -12.48 -3.23 -24.14
C VAL A 16 -11.52 -3.12 -22.94
N LEU A 17 -10.71 -2.07 -22.92
CA LEU A 17 -9.78 -1.81 -21.81
C LEU A 17 -10.55 -1.23 -20.61
N THR A 18 -10.59 -2.01 -19.53
CA THR A 18 -11.06 -1.56 -18.21
C THR A 18 -10.20 -0.40 -17.68
N ARG A 19 -10.74 0.40 -16.74
CA ARG A 19 -9.95 1.43 -16.04
C ARG A 19 -8.70 0.83 -15.40
N ALA A 20 -8.84 -0.33 -14.76
CA ALA A 20 -7.75 -1.04 -14.11
C ALA A 20 -6.58 -1.35 -15.07
N SER A 21 -6.84 -1.97 -16.23
CA SER A 21 -5.78 -2.25 -17.21
C SER A 21 -5.24 -0.98 -17.86
N ARG A 22 -6.08 0.02 -18.13
CA ARG A 22 -5.63 1.30 -18.70
C ARG A 22 -4.67 2.04 -17.77
N GLU A 23 -4.99 2.12 -16.49
CA GLU A 23 -4.12 2.73 -15.49
C GLU A 23 -2.83 1.95 -15.30
N PHE A 24 -2.86 0.62 -15.43
CA PHE A 24 -1.65 -0.19 -15.40
C PHE A 24 -0.74 0.07 -16.60
N ARG A 25 -1.28 0.20 -17.81
CA ARG A 25 -0.51 0.40 -19.05
C ARG A 25 -0.04 1.84 -19.28
N TYR A 26 -0.79 2.82 -18.76
CA TYR A 26 -0.61 4.23 -19.12
C TYR A 26 -0.61 5.15 -17.90
N ARG A 27 0.04 4.72 -16.81
CA ARG A 27 0.10 5.52 -15.57
C ARG A 27 0.93 6.78 -15.82
N LYS A 28 0.31 7.95 -15.64
CA LYS A 28 1.02 9.24 -15.72
C LYS A 28 1.74 9.52 -14.41
N GLU A 29 3.06 9.63 -14.47
CA GLU A 29 3.92 10.05 -13.36
C GLU A 29 4.73 11.28 -13.80
N GLY A 30 4.28 12.45 -13.36
CA GLY A 30 4.80 13.72 -13.87
C GLY A 30 4.51 13.88 -15.36
N ASN A 31 5.56 14.13 -16.15
CA ASN A 31 5.49 14.25 -17.60
C ASN A 31 5.68 12.92 -18.35
N PHE A 32 5.93 11.83 -17.61
CA PHE A 32 6.19 10.52 -18.20
C PHE A 32 4.98 9.61 -18.07
N VAL A 33 4.81 8.74 -19.06
CA VAL A 33 3.85 7.64 -19.00
C VAL A 33 4.64 6.38 -18.72
N LYS A 34 4.32 5.68 -17.63
CA LYS A 34 4.91 4.39 -17.29
C LYS A 34 3.95 3.27 -17.63
N ASP A 35 4.48 2.23 -18.26
CA ASP A 35 3.76 1.00 -18.55
C ASP A 35 4.13 -0.05 -17.50
N GLY A 36 3.14 -0.52 -16.72
CA GLY A 36 3.31 -1.53 -15.69
C GLY A 36 3.73 -2.90 -16.23
N ARG A 37 3.58 -3.13 -17.54
CA ARG A 37 4.08 -4.34 -18.23
C ARG A 37 5.59 -4.32 -18.38
N ASP A 38 6.19 -3.13 -18.43
CA ASP A 38 7.63 -2.98 -18.56
C ASP A 38 8.32 -3.47 -17.28
N PHE A 39 9.39 -4.25 -17.47
CA PHE A 39 10.14 -4.82 -16.36
C PHE A 39 10.64 -3.73 -15.39
N LYS A 40 11.07 -2.58 -15.91
CA LYS A 40 11.64 -1.44 -15.17
C LYS A 40 10.62 -0.64 -14.35
N THR A 41 9.33 -0.93 -14.47
CA THR A 41 8.27 -0.15 -13.80
C THR A 41 7.88 -0.77 -12.46
N TRP A 42 7.89 0.01 -11.38
CA TRP A 42 7.32 -0.41 -10.10
C TRP A 42 5.82 -0.62 -10.19
N TYR A 43 5.31 -1.66 -9.53
CA TYR A 43 3.88 -1.80 -9.32
C TYR A 43 3.36 -0.70 -8.42
N HIS A 44 2.38 0.05 -8.93
CA HIS A 44 1.61 0.94 -8.09
C HIS A 44 0.75 0.14 -7.11
N ILE A 45 0.42 0.73 -5.97
CA ILE A 45 -0.36 0.04 -4.94
C ILE A 45 -1.75 -0.36 -5.45
N ASP A 46 -2.44 0.52 -6.16
CA ASP A 46 -3.74 0.20 -6.76
C ASP A 46 -3.67 -1.04 -7.66
N ASP A 47 -2.57 -1.23 -8.39
CA ASP A 47 -2.39 -2.39 -9.27
C ASP A 47 -2.26 -3.66 -8.44
N ALA A 48 -1.41 -3.65 -7.40
CA ALA A 48 -1.26 -4.77 -6.48
C ALA A 48 -2.58 -5.09 -5.74
N GLN A 49 -3.29 -4.07 -5.26
CA GLN A 49 -4.58 -4.21 -4.58
C GLN A 49 -5.61 -4.89 -5.48
N ARG A 50 -5.80 -4.38 -6.71
CA ARG A 50 -6.74 -4.93 -7.69
C ARG A 50 -6.40 -6.37 -8.06
N LEU A 51 -5.12 -6.67 -8.28
CA LEU A 51 -4.66 -8.02 -8.63
C LEU A 51 -4.93 -9.02 -7.51
N VAL A 52 -4.52 -8.69 -6.29
CA VAL A 52 -4.68 -9.59 -5.13
C VAL A 52 -6.15 -9.78 -4.80
N TRP A 53 -6.96 -8.73 -4.84
CA TRP A 53 -8.42 -8.81 -4.66
C TRP A 53 -9.09 -9.63 -5.76
N LYS A 54 -8.69 -9.46 -7.02
CA LYS A 54 -9.23 -10.22 -8.14
C LYS A 54 -8.90 -11.71 -7.98
N TYR A 55 -7.67 -12.05 -7.62
CA TYR A 55 -7.32 -13.43 -7.29
C TYR A 55 -8.13 -13.99 -6.13
N TYR A 56 -8.33 -13.24 -5.04
CA TYR A 56 -9.16 -13.67 -3.91
C TYR A 56 -10.60 -14.00 -4.34
N ASN A 57 -11.20 -13.18 -5.20
CA ASN A 57 -12.57 -13.41 -5.69
C ASN A 57 -12.68 -14.47 -6.79
N ASP A 58 -11.62 -14.68 -7.58
CA ASP A 58 -11.60 -15.67 -8.66
C ASP A 58 -11.27 -17.09 -8.18
N ILE A 59 -10.84 -17.26 -6.92
CA ILE A 59 -10.72 -18.59 -6.31
C ILE A 59 -12.13 -19.18 -6.22
N LYS A 60 -12.48 -19.93 -7.27
CA LYS A 60 -13.74 -20.68 -7.37
C LYS A 60 -13.87 -21.59 -6.16
N ASP A 61 -15.11 -21.98 -5.85
CA ASP A 61 -15.51 -22.99 -4.86
C ASP A 61 -14.89 -24.39 -5.06
N ASN A 62 -13.87 -24.53 -5.93
CA ASN A 62 -12.98 -25.68 -6.03
C ASN A 62 -12.01 -25.73 -4.84
N PHE A 63 -12.57 -25.58 -3.65
CA PHE A 63 -11.87 -25.77 -2.41
C PHE A 63 -11.44 -27.25 -2.34
N PRO A 64 -10.16 -27.56 -2.07
CA PRO A 64 -9.66 -28.94 -2.13
C PRO A 64 -10.29 -29.88 -1.08
N PHE A 65 -11.10 -29.35 -0.16
CA PHE A 65 -11.64 -30.10 0.96
C PHE A 65 -12.98 -30.79 0.68
N GLY A 66 -13.62 -30.58 -0.48
CA GLY A 66 -14.92 -31.21 -0.77
C GLY A 66 -16.02 -30.81 0.23
N THR A 67 -15.82 -29.71 0.95
CA THR A 67 -16.78 -29.07 1.83
C THR A 67 -17.47 -27.95 1.04
N ASN A 68 -18.72 -27.63 1.37
CA ASN A 68 -19.45 -26.50 0.78
C ASN A 68 -18.93 -25.12 1.30
N GLN A 69 -17.70 -25.06 1.80
CA GLN A 69 -17.11 -23.84 2.35
C GLN A 69 -16.42 -23.04 1.25
N SER A 70 -16.73 -21.76 1.20
CA SER A 70 -16.03 -20.80 0.34
C SER A 70 -14.71 -20.37 1.00
N ILE A 71 -13.73 -19.94 0.20
CA ILE A 71 -12.53 -19.28 0.75
C ILE A 71 -12.90 -18.09 1.64
N LYS A 72 -14.00 -17.41 1.31
CA LYS A 72 -14.53 -16.28 2.08
C LYS A 72 -14.97 -16.68 3.48
N ASP A 73 -15.29 -17.94 3.74
CA ASP A 73 -15.68 -18.42 5.08
C ASP A 73 -14.47 -18.51 6.01
N VAL A 74 -13.30 -18.89 5.49
CA VAL A 74 -12.08 -19.13 6.28
C VAL A 74 -11.04 -18.02 6.18
N MET A 75 -11.17 -17.12 5.20
CA MET A 75 -10.16 -16.10 4.90
C MET A 75 -10.78 -14.71 4.81
N LEU A 76 -10.18 -13.74 5.50
CA LEU A 76 -10.52 -12.33 5.32
C LEU A 76 -10.09 -11.83 3.93
N PRO A 77 -10.79 -10.81 3.39
CA PRO A 77 -10.30 -10.12 2.20
C PRO A 77 -8.84 -9.69 2.38
N PRO A 78 -7.99 -9.84 1.35
CA PRO A 78 -6.59 -9.47 1.43
C PRO A 78 -6.46 -7.97 1.69
N TYR A 79 -5.49 -7.57 2.52
CA TYR A 79 -5.17 -6.17 2.76
C TYR A 79 -3.86 -5.77 2.09
N VAL A 80 -3.92 -4.81 1.18
CA VAL A 80 -2.74 -4.19 0.58
C VAL A 80 -2.53 -2.79 1.17
N SER A 81 -1.49 -2.63 2.01
CA SER A 81 -1.21 -1.37 2.73
C SER A 81 -0.20 -0.49 2.01
N PHE A 82 -0.35 0.82 2.17
CA PHE A 82 0.60 1.82 1.70
C PHE A 82 1.61 2.21 2.77
N ASP A 83 2.68 2.82 2.26
CA ASP A 83 3.77 3.44 2.99
C ASP A 83 3.29 4.74 3.68
N ASP A 84 3.09 4.68 5.00
CA ASP A 84 2.81 5.84 5.85
C ASP A 84 4.03 6.06 6.76
N ASP A 85 4.55 7.28 6.78
CA ASP A 85 5.73 7.68 7.54
C ASP A 85 5.58 7.50 9.05
N ARG A 86 4.33 7.34 9.52
CA ARG A 86 3.99 7.12 10.93
C ARG A 86 3.83 5.65 11.29
N LEU A 87 3.78 4.76 10.29
CA LEU A 87 3.62 3.32 10.49
C LEU A 87 4.97 2.62 10.43
N ASN A 88 5.55 2.35 11.59
CA ASN A 88 6.62 1.36 11.68
C ASN A 88 6.04 -0.08 11.59
N VAL A 89 6.90 -1.05 11.33
CA VAL A 89 6.53 -2.47 11.20
C VAL A 89 5.80 -2.99 12.44
N VAL A 90 6.25 -2.63 13.64
CA VAL A 90 5.64 -3.07 14.91
C VAL A 90 4.19 -2.59 15.01
N ASN A 91 3.94 -1.32 14.74
CA ASN A 91 2.61 -0.72 14.83
C ASN A 91 1.68 -1.30 13.78
N PHE A 92 2.18 -1.43 12.55
CA PHE A 92 1.45 -2.05 11.46
C PHE A 92 0.94 -3.44 11.86
N PHE A 93 1.84 -4.33 12.29
CA PHE A 93 1.46 -5.70 12.65
C PHE A 93 0.60 -5.75 13.91
N SER A 94 0.86 -4.89 14.90
CA SER A 94 0.03 -4.81 16.12
C SER A 94 -1.43 -4.50 15.78
N VAL A 95 -1.65 -3.49 14.93
CA VAL A 95 -3.00 -3.11 14.50
C VAL A 95 -3.65 -4.20 13.65
N LEU A 96 -2.90 -4.79 12.71
CA LEU A 96 -3.39 -5.87 11.85
C LEU A 96 -3.80 -7.12 12.65
N ILE A 97 -3.02 -7.49 13.67
CA ILE A 97 -3.29 -8.63 14.55
C ILE A 97 -4.50 -8.35 15.44
N ASN A 98 -4.57 -7.15 16.03
CA ASN A 98 -5.74 -6.76 16.84
C ASN A 98 -7.02 -6.81 16.02
N PHE A 99 -6.99 -6.31 14.77
CA PHE A 99 -8.11 -6.44 13.84
C PHE A 99 -8.48 -7.90 13.57
N PHE A 100 -7.49 -8.75 13.29
CA PHE A 100 -7.71 -10.19 13.06
C PHE A 100 -8.25 -10.94 14.30
N GLN A 101 -8.02 -10.41 15.50
CA GLN A 101 -8.49 -10.98 16.76
C GLN A 101 -9.87 -10.49 17.21
N GLN A 102 -10.45 -9.50 16.52
CA GLN A 102 -11.81 -9.03 16.81
C GLN A 102 -12.83 -10.16 16.76
N ALA A 103 -13.86 -10.08 17.60
CA ALA A 103 -14.87 -11.14 17.79
C ALA A 103 -15.52 -11.56 16.47
N GLU A 104 -15.86 -10.60 15.61
CA GLU A 104 -16.46 -10.87 14.30
C GLU A 104 -15.52 -11.62 13.35
N ASN A 105 -14.21 -11.53 13.56
CA ASN A 105 -13.18 -12.18 12.73
C ASN A 105 -12.66 -13.50 13.33
N GLN A 106 -13.11 -13.91 14.52
CA GLN A 106 -12.57 -15.09 15.21
C GLN A 106 -12.76 -16.40 14.45
N HIS A 107 -13.81 -16.48 13.62
CA HIS A 107 -14.09 -17.63 12.77
C HIS A 107 -13.15 -17.72 11.54
N LYS A 108 -12.42 -16.64 11.23
CA LYS A 108 -11.44 -16.62 10.14
C LYS A 108 -10.13 -17.25 10.59
N VAL A 109 -9.53 -18.02 9.69
CA VAL A 109 -8.27 -18.74 9.89
C VAL A 109 -7.11 -18.00 9.24
N PHE A 110 -7.34 -17.31 8.13
CA PHE A 110 -6.30 -16.63 7.37
C PHE A 110 -6.64 -15.16 7.12
N PHE A 111 -5.61 -14.30 7.13
CA PHE A 111 -5.71 -12.93 6.67
C PHE A 111 -4.49 -12.58 5.81
N PRO A 112 -4.64 -12.54 4.46
CA PRO A 112 -3.56 -12.17 3.56
C PRO A 112 -3.22 -10.69 3.68
N PHE A 113 -1.94 -10.37 3.57
CA PHE A 113 -1.49 -8.99 3.48
C PHE A 113 -0.35 -8.80 2.47
N MET A 114 -0.23 -7.60 1.92
CA MET A 114 0.91 -7.12 1.14
C MET A 114 1.20 -5.67 1.52
N VAL A 115 2.44 -5.34 1.87
CA VAL A 115 2.79 -4.02 2.39
C VAL A 115 4.14 -3.53 1.89
N LYS A 116 4.30 -2.21 1.90
CA LYS A 116 5.59 -1.52 1.82
C LYS A 116 5.94 -1.00 3.22
N PRO A 117 6.75 -1.74 4.00
CA PRO A 117 6.95 -1.44 5.41
C PRO A 117 7.95 -0.30 5.66
N GLU A 118 8.66 0.16 4.63
CA GLU A 118 9.71 1.17 4.76
C GLU A 118 9.22 2.51 4.22
N THR A 119 9.30 3.53 5.07
CA THR A 119 9.10 4.94 4.69
C THR A 119 10.07 5.36 3.61
N GLY A 120 9.56 5.69 2.43
CA GLY A 120 10.39 5.96 1.25
C GLY A 120 10.80 4.72 0.48
N GLY A 121 10.46 3.53 0.97
CA GLY A 121 10.87 2.26 0.41
C GLY A 121 10.02 1.83 -0.78
N ALA A 122 10.69 1.46 -1.88
CA ALA A 122 10.04 0.93 -3.08
C ALA A 122 9.78 -0.59 -3.01
N HIS A 123 9.89 -1.21 -1.84
CA HIS A 123 9.96 -2.67 -1.71
C HIS A 123 8.73 -3.29 -1.04
N TYR A 124 8.07 -4.21 -1.74
CA TYR A 124 6.93 -4.96 -1.20
C TYR A 124 7.37 -6.21 -0.44
N ILE A 125 6.69 -6.49 0.67
CA ILE A 125 6.61 -7.81 1.30
C ILE A 125 5.16 -8.30 1.28
N ALA A 126 4.97 -9.61 1.36
CA ALA A 126 3.64 -10.22 1.45
C ALA A 126 3.61 -11.31 2.51
N GLY A 127 2.42 -11.70 2.94
CA GLY A 127 2.29 -12.67 4.01
C GLY A 127 0.87 -12.99 4.40
N PHE A 128 0.74 -13.72 5.51
CA PHE A 128 -0.53 -14.09 6.11
C PHE A 128 -0.43 -13.98 7.64
N LEU A 129 -1.50 -13.51 8.26
CA LEU A 129 -1.79 -13.92 9.63
C LEU A 129 -2.56 -15.24 9.57
N ARG A 130 -2.13 -16.22 10.35
CA ARG A 130 -2.76 -17.55 10.44
C ARG A 130 -3.15 -17.83 11.88
N ARG A 131 -4.40 -18.23 12.12
CA ARG A 131 -4.82 -18.75 13.41
C ARG A 131 -4.45 -20.22 13.51
N ASN A 132 -3.62 -20.57 14.48
CA ASN A 132 -3.19 -21.95 14.71
C ASN A 132 -4.24 -22.76 15.51
N PRO A 133 -4.05 -24.08 15.69
CA PRO A 133 -5.00 -24.91 16.42
C PRO A 133 -5.30 -24.49 17.87
N LYS A 134 -4.37 -23.75 18.49
CA LYS A 134 -4.51 -23.22 19.85
C LYS A 134 -5.23 -21.87 19.89
N GLY A 135 -5.63 -21.33 18.73
CA GLY A 135 -6.27 -20.03 18.60
C GLY A 135 -5.30 -18.84 18.60
N GLN A 136 -3.99 -19.10 18.65
CA GLN A 136 -2.94 -18.07 18.62
C GLN A 136 -2.61 -17.68 17.18
N VAL A 137 -1.96 -16.54 17.00
CA VAL A 137 -1.62 -16.01 15.67
C VAL A 137 -0.19 -16.37 15.29
N ASP A 138 -0.02 -17.00 14.13
CA ASP A 138 1.27 -17.09 13.44
C ASP A 138 1.35 -15.97 12.39
N ILE A 139 2.49 -15.29 12.32
CA ILE A 139 2.79 -14.31 11.27
C ILE A 139 3.67 -14.99 10.23
N ILE A 140 3.15 -15.19 9.02
CA ILE A 140 3.89 -15.77 7.90
C ILE A 140 4.33 -14.64 6.98
N ILE A 141 5.62 -14.54 6.70
CA ILE A 141 6.21 -13.43 5.95
C ILE A 141 7.06 -13.94 4.80
N PHE A 142 6.79 -13.39 3.64
CA PHE A 142 7.55 -13.58 2.42
C PHE A 142 8.11 -12.23 1.96
N ASN A 143 9.44 -12.13 2.01
CA ASN A 143 10.17 -11.01 1.46
C ASN A 143 10.93 -11.50 0.20
N PRO A 144 10.69 -10.94 -1.00
CA PRO A 144 11.38 -11.37 -2.22
C PRO A 144 12.91 -11.32 -2.14
N ILE A 145 13.50 -10.42 -1.35
CA ILE A 145 14.97 -10.37 -1.14
C ILE A 145 15.47 -11.31 -0.04
N GLY A 146 14.56 -12.07 0.58
CA GLY A 146 14.82 -12.86 1.79
C GLY A 146 14.77 -12.00 3.06
N LEU A 147 14.54 -12.65 4.21
CA LEU A 147 14.65 -11.99 5.52
C LEU A 147 15.90 -12.50 6.23
N SER A 148 16.84 -11.59 6.47
CA SER A 148 17.95 -11.86 7.39
C SER A 148 17.62 -11.29 8.78
N LYS A 149 18.25 -11.82 9.84
CA LYS A 149 18.12 -11.24 11.19
C LYS A 149 18.71 -9.82 11.31
N HIS A 150 19.50 -9.42 10.31
CA HIS A 150 20.10 -8.09 10.23
C HIS A 150 19.27 -7.13 9.37
N ASP A 151 18.19 -7.61 8.74
CA ASP A 151 17.27 -6.75 8.02
C ASP A 151 16.42 -5.93 9.02
N ARG A 152 16.08 -4.70 8.63
CA ARG A 152 15.26 -3.78 9.44
C ARG A 152 13.92 -4.43 9.77
N ILE A 153 13.27 -5.03 8.77
CA ILE A 153 11.97 -5.70 8.95
C ILE A 153 12.10 -6.83 9.97
N GLY A 154 13.12 -7.68 9.83
CA GLY A 154 13.39 -8.77 10.78
C GLY A 154 13.65 -8.27 12.20
N THR A 155 14.38 -7.17 12.33
CA THR A 155 14.70 -6.53 13.62
C THR A 155 13.46 -5.93 14.28
N GLU A 156 12.61 -5.24 13.51
CA GLU A 156 11.37 -4.66 14.04
C GLU A 156 10.35 -5.74 14.41
N LEU A 157 10.20 -6.80 13.62
CA LEU A 157 9.33 -7.93 13.95
C LEU A 157 9.74 -8.61 15.26
N ALA A 158 11.04 -8.64 15.57
CA ALA A 158 11.54 -9.18 16.83
C ALA A 158 11.12 -8.34 18.05
N LYS A 159 10.73 -7.08 17.85
CA LYS A 159 10.25 -6.15 18.90
C LYS A 159 8.74 -6.27 19.15
N LEU A 160 8.00 -7.06 18.37
CA LEU A 160 6.57 -7.28 18.63
C LEU A 160 6.36 -7.91 20.00
N ASP A 161 5.43 -7.35 20.77
CA ASP A 161 5.01 -7.92 22.05
C ASP A 161 4.16 -9.17 21.80
N LYS A 162 4.83 -10.31 21.75
CA LYS A 162 4.21 -11.59 21.38
C LYS A 162 3.15 -12.04 22.38
N ASP A 163 3.34 -11.72 23.65
CA ASP A 163 2.43 -12.15 24.71
C ASP A 163 1.14 -11.33 24.65
N SER A 164 1.23 -10.00 24.56
CA SER A 164 0.02 -9.16 24.48
C SER A 164 -0.75 -9.34 23.17
N LEU A 165 -0.05 -9.61 22.07
CA LEU A 165 -0.66 -9.85 20.76
C LEU A 165 -1.02 -11.32 20.52
N ASN A 166 -0.81 -12.22 21.50
CA ASN A 166 -1.06 -13.66 21.38
C ASN A 166 -0.44 -14.28 20.10
N ILE A 167 0.81 -13.91 19.83
CA ILE A 167 1.60 -14.39 18.70
C ILE A 167 2.32 -15.68 19.13
N ALA A 168 2.07 -16.77 18.42
CA ALA A 168 2.78 -18.02 18.63
C ALA A 168 4.11 -18.06 17.89
N ASN A 169 4.11 -17.72 16.59
CA ASN A 169 5.30 -17.81 15.75
C ASN A 169 5.41 -16.66 14.75
N ILE A 170 6.64 -16.32 14.40
CA ILE A 170 6.96 -15.50 13.22
C ILE A 170 7.73 -16.41 12.26
N ILE A 171 7.12 -16.72 11.13
CA ILE A 171 7.58 -17.67 10.12
C ILE A 171 7.99 -16.88 8.88
N SER A 172 9.29 -16.81 8.62
CA SER A 172 9.85 -15.98 7.55
C SER A 172 10.48 -16.86 6.46
N SER A 173 10.19 -16.56 5.20
CA SER A 173 10.83 -17.24 4.07
C SER A 173 12.34 -16.89 4.04
N PRO A 174 13.23 -17.90 4.01
CA PRO A 174 14.68 -17.67 3.91
C PRO A 174 15.14 -17.41 2.46
N HIS A 175 14.25 -17.54 1.47
CA HIS A 175 14.64 -17.53 0.07
C HIS A 175 14.81 -16.11 -0.47
N THR A 176 15.94 -15.85 -1.14
CA THR A 176 16.22 -14.63 -1.90
C THR A 176 15.91 -14.85 -3.37
N ILE A 177 14.69 -14.47 -3.78
CA ILE A 177 14.23 -14.58 -5.17
C ILE A 177 14.73 -13.39 -6.00
N GLN A 178 14.64 -12.20 -5.43
CA GLN A 178 15.01 -10.93 -6.04
C GLN A 178 16.37 -10.44 -5.51
N SER A 179 17.13 -9.76 -6.35
CA SER A 179 18.32 -9.00 -5.96
C SER A 179 18.55 -7.86 -6.95
N THR A 180 19.41 -6.89 -6.60
CA THR A 180 19.78 -5.77 -7.47
C THR A 180 20.39 -6.27 -8.78
N GLU A 181 21.19 -7.34 -8.73
CA GLU A 181 21.81 -7.96 -9.90
C GLU A 181 20.75 -8.58 -10.82
N LYS A 182 19.77 -9.29 -10.26
CA LYS A 182 18.68 -9.91 -11.04
C LYS A 182 17.76 -8.88 -11.68
N ASP A 183 17.52 -7.76 -11.01
CA ASP A 183 16.71 -6.66 -11.52
C ASP A 183 17.49 -5.68 -12.42
N ASN A 184 18.81 -5.88 -12.61
CA ASN A 184 19.70 -4.94 -13.30
C ASN A 184 19.54 -3.49 -12.80
N GLY A 185 19.47 -3.31 -11.48
CA GLY A 185 19.30 -2.01 -10.84
C GLY A 185 18.22 -2.02 -9.75
N PRO A 186 17.31 -1.02 -9.73
CA PRO A 186 16.31 -0.90 -8.66
C PRO A 186 15.42 -2.15 -8.54
N LEU A 187 14.99 -2.45 -7.31
CA LEU A 187 14.20 -3.63 -6.94
C LEU A 187 12.74 -3.58 -7.45
N VAL A 188 12.56 -3.55 -8.76
CA VAL A 188 11.29 -3.34 -9.47
C VAL A 188 10.33 -4.53 -9.47
N SER A 189 10.85 -5.74 -9.28
CA SER A 189 10.09 -6.99 -9.40
C SER A 189 9.39 -7.45 -8.11
N CYS A 190 9.62 -6.77 -6.98
CA CYS A 190 9.04 -7.14 -5.67
C CYS A 190 7.51 -7.23 -5.70
N GLY A 191 6.85 -6.33 -6.42
CA GLY A 191 5.40 -6.29 -6.58
C GLY A 191 4.84 -7.52 -7.30
N PRO A 192 5.23 -7.80 -8.56
CA PRO A 192 4.84 -9.00 -9.27
C PRO A 192 5.08 -10.31 -8.49
N ILE A 193 6.23 -10.43 -7.82
CA ILE A 193 6.57 -11.63 -7.05
C ILE A 193 5.64 -11.80 -5.84
N CYS A 194 5.37 -10.72 -5.10
CA CYS A 194 4.46 -10.74 -3.94
C CYS A 194 3.01 -11.08 -4.36
N VAL A 195 2.55 -10.53 -5.48
CA VAL A 195 1.22 -10.84 -6.03
C VAL A 195 1.10 -12.33 -6.37
N GLU A 196 2.10 -12.91 -7.03
CA GLU A 196 2.12 -14.34 -7.36
C GLU A 196 2.26 -15.22 -6.12
N PHE A 197 3.02 -14.79 -5.11
CA PHE A 197 3.08 -15.48 -3.81
C PHE A 197 1.70 -15.58 -3.17
N LEU A 198 0.97 -14.47 -3.07
CA LEU A 198 -0.37 -14.46 -2.48
C LEU A 198 -1.35 -15.31 -3.31
N ARG A 199 -1.32 -15.22 -4.65
CA ARG A 199 -2.15 -16.05 -5.51
C ARG A 199 -1.94 -17.53 -5.23
N ILE A 200 -0.67 -17.98 -5.21
CA ILE A 200 -0.33 -19.39 -4.99
C ILE A 200 -0.74 -19.82 -3.59
N ALA A 201 -0.46 -19.00 -2.57
CA ALA A 201 -0.80 -19.29 -1.19
C ALA A 201 -2.32 -19.43 -0.98
N MET A 202 -3.10 -18.46 -1.46
CA MET A 202 -4.57 -18.48 -1.35
C MET A 202 -5.18 -19.67 -2.11
N SER A 203 -4.55 -20.12 -3.19
CA SER A 203 -4.98 -21.30 -3.96
C SER A 203 -4.53 -22.64 -3.36
N ASN A 204 -3.70 -22.63 -2.31
CA ASN A 204 -3.09 -23.83 -1.70
C ASN A 204 -3.07 -23.74 -0.17
N LEU A 205 -4.25 -23.66 0.46
CA LEU A 205 -4.35 -23.47 1.91
C LEU A 205 -3.78 -24.63 2.73
N ASP A 206 -3.76 -25.86 2.20
CA ASP A 206 -3.05 -26.98 2.83
C ASP A 206 -1.56 -26.67 3.00
N TRP A 207 -0.92 -26.17 1.94
CA TRP A 207 0.47 -25.76 1.99
C TRP A 207 0.68 -24.62 2.99
N LEU A 208 -0.19 -23.61 2.98
CA LEU A 208 -0.13 -22.49 3.91
C LEU A 208 -0.30 -22.93 5.39
N THR A 209 -1.13 -23.94 5.64
CA THR A 209 -1.34 -24.53 6.97
C THR A 209 -0.11 -25.31 7.45
N MET A 210 0.59 -25.96 6.53
CA MET A 210 1.82 -26.71 6.82
C MET A 210 3.07 -25.84 6.95
N LEU A 211 3.01 -24.54 6.63
CA LEU A 211 4.20 -23.68 6.75
C LEU A 211 4.66 -23.56 8.20
N ASP A 212 5.96 -23.75 8.38
CA ASP A 212 6.68 -23.67 9.64
C ASP A 212 8.04 -22.99 9.42
N LYS A 213 8.95 -23.11 10.41
CA LYS A 213 10.29 -22.53 10.35
C LYS A 213 11.16 -23.03 9.20
N ASP A 214 10.85 -24.20 8.62
CA ASP A 214 11.57 -24.77 7.47
C ASP A 214 10.94 -24.31 6.14
N PHE A 215 10.15 -23.22 6.17
CA PHE A 215 9.45 -22.56 5.08
C PHE A 215 10.00 -22.95 3.70
N LYS A 216 9.25 -23.78 2.96
CA LYS A 216 9.58 -24.18 1.59
C LYS A 216 8.64 -23.49 0.60
N LEU A 217 9.21 -22.87 -0.42
CA LEU A 217 8.44 -22.29 -1.50
C LEU A 217 7.98 -23.36 -2.49
N PRO A 218 6.77 -23.22 -3.06
CA PRO A 218 6.32 -24.02 -4.19
C PRO A 218 7.27 -23.84 -5.39
N PRO A 219 7.45 -24.89 -6.22
CA PRO A 219 8.32 -24.83 -7.40
C PRO A 219 8.04 -23.63 -8.32
N ASP A 220 6.77 -23.26 -8.51
CA ASP A 220 6.36 -22.13 -9.34
C ASP A 220 6.94 -20.79 -8.88
N LEU A 221 7.14 -20.60 -7.56
CA LEU A 221 7.79 -19.41 -7.00
C LEU A 221 9.32 -19.51 -6.98
N LEU A 222 9.86 -20.72 -7.07
CA LEU A 222 11.30 -20.94 -7.20
C LEU A 222 11.78 -20.83 -8.65
N ALA A 223 10.88 -20.90 -9.64
CA ALA A 223 11.20 -20.81 -11.05
C ALA A 223 12.08 -19.58 -11.41
N PRO A 224 11.86 -18.36 -10.88
CA PRO A 224 12.72 -17.22 -11.15
C PRO A 224 14.20 -17.42 -10.74
N LEU A 225 14.51 -18.41 -9.89
CA LEU A 225 15.89 -18.71 -9.48
C LEU A 225 16.69 -19.48 -10.55
N GLN A 226 16.05 -20.02 -11.59
CA GLN A 226 16.66 -20.96 -12.54
C GLN A 226 17.09 -20.30 -13.87
N GLU A 227 17.77 -19.16 -13.80
CA GLU A 227 18.38 -18.40 -14.92
C GLU A 227 17.45 -17.50 -15.75
N GLU A 228 16.17 -17.82 -15.93
CA GLU A 228 15.21 -17.01 -16.72
C GLU A 228 14.48 -15.92 -15.92
N TYR A 229 15.15 -15.29 -14.95
CA TYR A 229 14.51 -14.44 -13.95
C TYR A 229 13.63 -13.32 -14.57
N GLN A 230 14.22 -12.46 -15.41
CA GLN A 230 13.51 -11.29 -15.95
C GLN A 230 12.37 -11.70 -16.90
N GLU A 231 12.58 -12.77 -17.67
CA GLU A 231 11.54 -13.32 -18.54
C GLU A 231 10.35 -13.85 -17.74
N ILE A 232 10.60 -14.53 -16.62
CA ILE A 232 9.54 -15.01 -15.73
C ILE A 232 8.78 -13.84 -15.10
N ILE A 233 9.48 -12.80 -14.65
CA ILE A 233 8.81 -11.59 -14.13
C ILE A 233 7.98 -10.90 -15.22
N GLN A 234 8.48 -10.80 -16.45
CA GLN A 234 7.71 -10.26 -17.57
C GLN A 234 6.48 -11.12 -17.88
N LYS A 235 6.60 -12.46 -17.84
CA LYS A 235 5.45 -13.38 -17.95
C LYS A 235 4.41 -13.11 -16.86
N TYR A 236 4.82 -12.88 -15.61
CA TYR A 236 3.91 -12.47 -14.53
C TYR A 236 3.23 -11.13 -14.84
N ARG A 237 3.97 -10.12 -15.29
CA ARG A 237 3.40 -8.80 -15.62
C ARG A 237 2.38 -8.86 -16.75
N LEU A 238 2.64 -9.63 -17.80
CA LEU A 238 1.69 -9.83 -18.89
C LEU A 238 0.42 -10.57 -18.42
N LYS A 239 0.58 -11.59 -17.58
CA LYS A 239 -0.55 -12.30 -16.95
C LYS A 239 -1.37 -11.36 -16.05
N HIS A 240 -0.72 -10.50 -15.30
CA HIS A 240 -1.38 -9.50 -14.44
C HIS A 240 -2.16 -8.47 -15.26
N ASP A 241 -1.59 -7.96 -16.36
CA ASP A 241 -2.32 -7.08 -17.28
C ASP A 241 -3.59 -7.76 -17.82
N GLN A 242 -3.47 -9.02 -18.28
CA GLN A 242 -4.61 -9.82 -18.72
C GLN A 242 -5.67 -9.98 -17.63
N LEU A 243 -5.28 -10.16 -16.37
CA LEU A 243 -6.22 -10.22 -15.26
C LEU A 243 -6.90 -8.87 -15.01
N LEU A 244 -6.16 -7.76 -15.10
CA LEU A 244 -6.72 -6.41 -14.92
C LEU A 244 -7.72 -6.05 -16.02
N THR A 245 -7.61 -6.62 -17.23
CA THR A 245 -8.66 -6.47 -18.26
C THR A 245 -10.01 -7.07 -17.86
N GLN A 246 -10.06 -7.88 -16.81
CA GLN A 246 -11.26 -8.51 -16.29
C GLN A 246 -11.81 -7.80 -15.05
N VAL A 247 -11.13 -6.77 -14.53
CA VAL A 247 -11.58 -5.98 -13.38
C VAL A 247 -12.46 -4.83 -13.88
N THR A 248 -13.77 -5.00 -13.74
CA THR A 248 -14.80 -4.04 -14.17
C THR A 248 -14.90 -2.85 -13.22
N GLU A 249 -15.68 -1.81 -13.58
CA GLU A 249 -15.93 -0.69 -12.65
C GLU A 249 -16.70 -1.15 -11.40
N THR A 250 -17.66 -2.06 -11.55
CA THR A 250 -18.39 -2.65 -10.41
C THR A 250 -17.44 -3.41 -9.47
N ASP A 251 -16.43 -4.08 -10.01
CA ASP A 251 -15.41 -4.75 -9.19
C ASP A 251 -14.57 -3.72 -8.40
N LEU A 252 -14.29 -2.56 -8.98
CA LEU A 252 -13.56 -1.48 -8.30
C LEU A 252 -14.41 -0.86 -7.18
N ASP A 253 -15.71 -0.66 -7.42
CA ASP A 253 -16.63 -0.17 -6.38
C ASP A 253 -16.73 -1.18 -5.22
N GLN A 254 -16.79 -2.48 -5.53
CA GLN A 254 -16.82 -3.53 -4.50
C GLN A 254 -15.49 -3.63 -3.74
N LEU A 255 -14.36 -3.50 -4.44
CA LEU A 255 -13.03 -3.46 -3.83
C LEU A 255 -12.95 -2.33 -2.79
N ASP A 256 -13.47 -1.15 -3.13
CA ASP A 256 -13.47 0.01 -2.24
C ASP A 256 -14.31 -0.26 -0.97
N GLU A 257 -15.47 -0.90 -1.11
CA GLU A 257 -16.31 -1.30 0.03
C GLU A 257 -15.66 -2.40 0.90
N ASP A 258 -15.04 -3.41 0.29
CA ASP A 258 -14.34 -4.49 1.03
C ASP A 258 -13.17 -3.92 1.85
N TYR A 259 -12.45 -2.93 1.30
CA TYR A 259 -11.31 -2.30 1.95
C TYR A 259 -11.71 -1.27 3.01
N LYS A 260 -12.88 -0.65 2.86
CA LYS A 260 -13.38 0.38 3.77
C LYS A 260 -13.28 -0.04 5.23
N PHE A 261 -13.85 -1.20 5.55
CA PHE A 261 -13.88 -1.71 6.92
C PHE A 261 -12.48 -1.98 7.48
N ILE A 262 -11.59 -2.58 6.69
CA ILE A 262 -10.21 -2.86 7.10
C ILE A 262 -9.46 -1.54 7.33
N ILE A 263 -9.58 -0.57 6.41
CA ILE A 263 -8.93 0.73 6.52
C ILE A 263 -9.41 1.49 7.76
N GLU A 264 -10.71 1.51 8.06
CA GLU A 264 -11.25 2.14 9.27
C GLU A 264 -10.66 1.53 10.52
N ALA A 265 -10.65 0.19 10.61
CA ALA A 265 -10.07 -0.51 11.74
C ALA A 265 -8.57 -0.21 11.89
N MET A 266 -7.83 -0.19 10.78
CA MET A 266 -6.41 0.13 10.78
C MET A 266 -6.14 1.57 11.26
N LEU A 267 -6.91 2.55 10.77
CA LEU A 267 -6.77 3.95 11.18
C LEU A 267 -7.14 4.16 12.65
N ASN A 268 -8.24 3.56 13.11
CA ASN A 268 -8.68 3.67 14.50
C ASN A 268 -7.69 3.00 15.47
N GLY A 269 -7.15 1.84 15.10
CA GLY A 269 -6.12 1.16 15.87
C GLY A 269 -4.84 1.99 15.95
N LEU A 270 -4.39 2.56 14.83
CA LEU A 270 -3.22 3.44 14.79
C LEU A 270 -3.41 4.69 15.66
N MET A 271 -4.56 5.35 15.56
CA MET A 271 -4.86 6.54 16.37
C MET A 271 -4.92 6.22 17.87
N THR A 272 -5.42 5.05 18.23
CA THR A 272 -5.45 4.58 19.62
C THR A 272 -4.03 4.34 20.13
N TRP A 273 -3.19 3.70 19.33
CA TRP A 273 -1.78 3.46 19.66
C TRP A 273 -1.01 4.78 19.85
N LEU A 274 -1.15 5.73 18.91
CA LEU A 274 -0.50 7.05 18.99
C LEU A 274 -0.90 7.81 20.27
N ARG A 275 -2.16 7.70 20.69
CA ARG A 275 -2.62 8.30 21.96
C ARG A 275 -1.95 7.65 23.16
N GLN A 276 -1.86 6.32 23.20
CA GLN A 276 -1.21 5.60 24.31
C GLN A 276 0.28 5.97 24.43
N ASP A 277 0.98 6.12 23.31
CA ASP A 277 2.39 6.48 23.30
C ASP A 277 2.61 7.91 23.82
N SER A 278 1.75 8.85 23.41
CA SER A 278 1.79 10.23 23.93
C SER A 278 1.55 10.31 25.45
N VAL A 279 0.66 9.47 25.99
CA VAL A 279 0.41 9.42 27.44
C VAL A 279 1.61 8.84 28.18
N LYS A 280 2.27 7.80 27.65
CA LYS A 280 3.49 7.23 28.27
C LYS A 280 4.64 8.24 28.30
N ALA A 281 4.82 9.00 27.22
CA ALA A 281 5.82 10.06 27.16
C ALA A 281 5.55 11.15 28.20
N THR A 282 4.28 11.51 28.42
CA THR A 282 3.93 12.58 29.37
C THR A 282 4.14 12.14 30.83
N VAL A 283 3.86 10.88 31.16
CA VAL A 283 4.01 10.34 32.54
C VAL A 283 5.49 10.15 32.96
N GLN A 284 6.43 10.13 32.01
CA GLN A 284 7.87 10.09 32.32
C GLN A 284 8.48 11.48 32.56
N PHE A 285 7.72 12.57 32.37
CA PHE A 285 8.19 13.95 32.52
C PHE A 285 7.68 14.68 33.78
N ASP A 286 6.95 13.99 34.66
CA ASP A 286 6.60 14.46 36.01
C ASP A 286 7.50 13.73 37.04
N GLU A 287 8.12 14.31 38.06
CA GLU A 287 8.14 15.68 38.59
C GLU A 287 9.34 15.92 39.55
N ASP A 288 10.42 15.11 39.48
CA ASP A 288 11.46 15.10 40.55
C ASP A 288 12.91 15.43 40.12
N ASP A 289 13.21 15.69 38.84
CA ASP A 289 14.62 15.86 38.40
C ASP A 289 14.96 17.27 37.88
N TRP A 290 14.20 18.27 38.29
CA TRP A 290 14.42 19.68 37.92
C TRP A 290 15.28 20.41 38.95
N PHE A 291 16.53 19.99 39.22
CA PHE A 291 17.64 20.87 39.64
C PHE A 291 18.93 20.04 39.87
N SER A 292 19.63 19.70 38.79
CA SER A 292 21.09 19.60 38.85
C SER A 292 21.67 20.38 37.68
N GLU A 293 21.73 21.70 37.85
CA GLU A 293 22.77 22.51 37.21
C GLU A 293 24.10 21.92 37.69
N ASP A 294 24.77 21.15 36.84
CA ASP A 294 26.16 21.40 36.49
C ASP A 294 26.71 20.27 35.61
N ASN A 295 27.42 20.73 34.58
CA ASN A 295 28.57 20.06 33.98
C ASN A 295 28.31 18.94 32.97
N TYR A 296 28.18 19.30 31.69
CA TYR A 296 28.75 18.49 30.61
C TYR A 296 29.23 19.37 29.46
N GLY A 297 30.54 19.64 29.45
CA GLY A 297 31.29 19.78 28.21
C GLY A 297 31.50 18.37 27.65
N SER A 298 31.06 18.13 26.42
CA SER A 298 31.51 16.98 25.63
C SER A 298 31.27 17.28 24.16
N GLU A 299 32.34 17.14 23.41
CA GLU A 299 32.48 17.36 21.98
C GLU A 299 31.42 16.56 21.20
N SER A 300 30.61 17.28 20.44
CA SER A 300 29.78 16.71 19.38
C SER A 300 30.62 16.73 18.11
N GLU A 301 31.29 15.61 17.81
CA GLU A 301 31.80 15.35 16.47
C GLU A 301 30.60 15.24 15.52
N LEU A 302 30.36 16.33 14.78
CA LEU A 302 29.47 16.33 13.62
C LEU A 302 30.05 15.36 12.58
N TYR A 303 29.31 14.28 12.32
CA TYR A 303 29.44 13.55 11.07
C TYR A 303 28.91 14.42 9.94
N ASP A 304 29.83 14.95 9.14
CA ASP A 304 29.56 15.64 7.89
C ASP A 304 29.16 14.60 6.83
N ALA A 305 27.90 14.63 6.42
CA ALA A 305 27.34 13.71 5.43
C ALA A 305 27.30 14.38 4.04
N SER A 306 28.43 14.95 3.61
CA SER A 306 28.62 15.52 2.28
C SER A 306 29.60 14.68 1.46
N ASP A 307 29.20 13.47 1.08
CA ASP A 307 29.78 12.78 -0.08
C ASP A 307 28.64 12.63 -1.10
N GLU A 308 28.39 13.73 -1.81
CA GLU A 308 27.71 13.70 -3.10
C GLU A 308 28.72 13.19 -4.14
N GLU A 309 28.61 11.90 -4.50
CA GLU A 309 29.34 11.36 -5.66
C GLU A 309 28.75 11.99 -6.94
N GLU A 310 29.48 12.99 -7.42
CA GLU A 310 29.31 13.69 -8.68
C GLU A 310 29.58 12.72 -9.84
N PHE A 311 28.53 12.21 -10.48
CA PHE A 311 28.65 11.47 -11.73
C PHE A 311 29.02 12.45 -12.86
N SER A 312 30.29 12.49 -13.23
CA SER A 312 30.77 13.23 -14.40
C SER A 312 30.50 12.44 -15.68
N ASP A 313 29.66 13.01 -16.54
CA ASP A 313 29.50 12.64 -17.94
C ASP A 313 30.78 13.01 -18.72
N GLU A 314 31.61 12.03 -19.09
CA GLU A 314 32.64 12.20 -20.11
C GLU A 314 32.18 11.58 -21.43
N GLU A 315 31.64 12.44 -22.30
CA GLU A 315 31.70 12.24 -23.75
C GLU A 315 33.12 12.54 -24.23
N GLU A 316 33.78 11.58 -24.88
CA GLU A 316 34.66 11.89 -26.03
C GLU A 316 34.84 10.65 -26.94
N ASN A 317 34.27 10.75 -28.13
CA ASN A 317 34.59 10.02 -29.37
C ASN A 317 35.80 10.73 -30.05
N PRO A 318 36.45 10.23 -31.14
CA PRO A 318 36.23 9.04 -31.97
C PRO A 318 37.54 8.31 -32.43
N ASP A 319 37.38 7.40 -33.40
CA ASP A 319 38.35 6.84 -34.35
C ASP A 319 39.13 5.58 -33.93
N ASP A 320 38.70 4.40 -34.40
CA ASP A 320 39.50 3.68 -35.39
C ASP A 320 38.67 2.68 -36.23
N LYS A 321 39.16 2.50 -37.46
CA LYS A 321 38.59 1.81 -38.61
C LYS A 321 38.67 0.29 -38.46
N GLY A 322 37.73 -0.43 -39.08
CA GLY A 322 38.01 -1.83 -39.45
C GLY A 322 36.83 -2.69 -39.87
N GLU A 323 36.69 -2.83 -41.19
CA GLU A 323 36.23 -4.04 -41.90
C GLU A 323 34.74 -4.45 -41.87
N LEU A 324 34.13 -4.16 -43.02
CA LEU A 324 32.98 -4.82 -43.62
C LEU A 324 33.11 -6.35 -43.66
N ILE A 325 32.18 -7.06 -43.03
CA ILE A 325 31.79 -8.43 -43.43
C ILE A 325 30.28 -8.46 -43.67
N ASN A 326 29.91 -8.54 -44.93
CA ASN A 326 28.56 -8.83 -45.39
C ASN A 326 28.18 -10.28 -45.03
N THR A 327 27.13 -10.46 -44.25
CA THR A 327 26.36 -11.72 -44.24
C THR A 327 24.85 -11.40 -44.31
N PRO A 328 24.09 -12.03 -45.23
CA PRO A 328 22.66 -11.80 -45.33
C PRO A 328 21.93 -12.71 -44.34
N SER A 329 21.36 -12.12 -43.29
CA SER A 329 20.46 -12.86 -42.38
C SER A 329 19.01 -12.52 -42.69
N THR A 330 18.36 -13.42 -43.43
CA THR A 330 16.92 -13.53 -43.59
C THR A 330 16.24 -13.62 -42.22
N SER A 331 15.49 -12.59 -41.85
CA SER A 331 14.60 -12.60 -40.68
C SER A 331 13.33 -13.40 -41.01
N PRO A 332 13.00 -14.49 -40.29
CA PRO A 332 11.66 -15.06 -40.36
C PRO A 332 10.74 -14.24 -39.45
N ASN A 333 9.70 -13.72 -40.08
CA ASN A 333 8.57 -13.03 -39.46
C ASN A 333 7.78 -14.06 -38.64
N LEU A 334 8.12 -14.25 -37.35
CA LEU A 334 7.38 -15.10 -36.43
C LEU A 334 6.36 -14.25 -35.67
N LYS A 335 5.10 -14.31 -36.10
CA LYS A 335 3.96 -14.00 -35.25
C LYS A 335 3.87 -15.09 -34.18
N PRO A 336 3.96 -14.78 -32.88
CA PRO A 336 3.64 -15.77 -31.87
C PRO A 336 2.12 -15.90 -31.81
N GLU A 337 1.59 -17.00 -32.33
CA GLU A 337 0.27 -17.49 -31.94
C GLU A 337 0.33 -17.82 -30.44
N MET A 338 -0.17 -16.89 -29.62
CA MET A 338 -0.35 -17.09 -28.19
C MET A 338 -1.57 -17.99 -28.01
N THR A 339 -1.34 -19.30 -28.00
CA THR A 339 -2.37 -20.31 -27.72
C THR A 339 -2.87 -20.09 -26.29
N ILE A 340 -4.15 -19.69 -26.16
CA ILE A 340 -4.83 -19.53 -24.87
C ILE A 340 -4.94 -20.91 -24.22
N ILE A 341 -4.08 -21.18 -23.24
CA ILE A 341 -4.18 -22.36 -22.38
C ILE A 341 -5.29 -22.08 -21.36
N THR A 342 -6.38 -22.84 -21.45
CA THR A 342 -7.47 -22.98 -20.46
C THR A 342 -6.93 -23.34 -19.06
N PRO A 343 -7.69 -23.14 -17.96
CA PRO A 343 -7.11 -22.95 -16.63
C PRO A 343 -6.22 -24.12 -16.20
N TYR A 344 -5.00 -23.76 -15.85
CA TYR A 344 -3.94 -24.63 -15.33
C TYR A 344 -4.47 -25.50 -14.18
N SER A 345 -4.42 -26.82 -14.36
CA SER A 345 -4.56 -27.77 -13.27
C SER A 345 -3.25 -27.76 -12.48
N SER A 346 -3.27 -27.19 -11.27
CA SER A 346 -2.13 -27.22 -10.36
C SER A 346 -1.61 -28.66 -10.19
N PRO A 347 -0.29 -28.88 -10.11
CA PRO A 347 0.27 -30.20 -9.80
C PRO A 347 -0.21 -30.63 -8.40
N LYS A 348 -1.02 -31.70 -8.35
CA LYS A 348 -1.48 -32.29 -7.09
C LYS A 348 -0.26 -32.86 -6.33
N LEU A 349 -0.01 -32.32 -5.14
CA LEU A 349 0.89 -32.93 -4.14
C LEU A 349 0.43 -34.36 -3.81
N SER A 350 1.36 -35.22 -3.39
CA SER A 350 1.10 -36.67 -3.26
C SER A 350 0.01 -37.00 -2.21
N PRO A 351 -0.87 -37.99 -2.47
CA PRO A 351 -2.11 -38.17 -1.68
C PRO A 351 -1.91 -38.60 -0.21
N GLN A 352 -0.79 -39.24 0.13
CA GLN A 352 -0.63 -39.88 1.44
C GLN A 352 -0.45 -38.90 2.60
N LYS A 353 -0.01 -37.66 2.34
CA LYS A 353 0.16 -36.61 3.38
C LYS A 353 -1.03 -35.65 3.48
N GLN A 354 -1.99 -35.73 2.56
CA GLN A 354 -3.17 -34.85 2.50
C GLN A 354 -4.31 -35.32 3.41
N VAL A 355 -4.40 -36.63 3.70
CA VAL A 355 -5.52 -37.20 4.46
C VAL A 355 -5.45 -36.88 5.95
N GLU A 356 -4.25 -36.88 6.55
CA GLU A 356 -4.09 -36.53 7.98
C GLU A 356 -4.37 -35.05 8.24
N ASN A 357 -3.89 -34.15 7.37
CA ASN A 357 -4.05 -32.70 7.54
C ASN A 357 -5.48 -32.21 7.28
N LYS A 358 -6.24 -32.90 6.42
CA LYS A 358 -7.65 -32.58 6.17
C LYS A 358 -8.49 -32.68 7.45
N MET A 359 -8.25 -33.71 8.25
CA MET A 359 -8.97 -33.94 9.50
C MET A 359 -8.64 -32.87 10.54
N GLU A 360 -7.37 -32.46 10.65
CA GLU A 360 -6.94 -31.41 11.59
C GLU A 360 -7.54 -30.03 11.26
N LEU A 361 -7.62 -29.66 9.97
CA LEU A 361 -8.21 -28.39 9.56
C LEU A 361 -9.73 -28.38 9.76
N GLU A 362 -10.41 -29.47 9.44
CA GLU A 362 -11.85 -29.62 9.72
C GLU A 362 -12.14 -29.60 11.23
N GLU A 363 -11.34 -30.29 12.05
CA GLU A 363 -11.45 -30.24 13.51
C GLU A 363 -11.19 -28.83 14.06
N LEU A 364 -10.19 -28.13 13.53
CA LEU A 364 -9.90 -26.74 13.91
C LEU A 364 -11.06 -25.81 13.58
N ASN A 365 -11.58 -25.89 12.35
CA ASN A 365 -12.66 -25.03 11.90
C ASN A 365 -13.94 -25.28 12.73
N ASN A 366 -14.26 -26.56 12.99
CA ASN A 366 -15.37 -26.96 13.84
C ASN A 366 -15.18 -26.57 15.32
N SER A 367 -13.95 -26.60 15.83
CA SER A 367 -13.62 -26.20 17.21
C SER A 367 -13.72 -24.68 17.40
N ILE A 368 -13.30 -23.90 16.41
CA ILE A 368 -13.39 -22.43 16.42
C ILE A 368 -14.86 -21.99 16.37
N ILE A 369 -15.65 -22.52 15.44
CA ILE A 369 -17.08 -22.19 15.29
C ILE A 369 -17.82 -22.43 16.62
N LYS A 370 -17.60 -23.59 17.25
CA LYS A 370 -18.20 -23.93 18.56
C LYS A 370 -17.76 -23.00 19.69
N LYS A 371 -16.57 -22.42 19.65
CA LYS A 371 -16.10 -21.46 20.68
C LYS A 371 -16.70 -20.07 20.48
N VAL A 372 -16.91 -19.65 19.24
CA VAL A 372 -17.48 -18.33 18.90
C VAL A 372 -18.97 -18.28 19.26
N GLU A 373 -19.72 -19.35 18.98
CA GLU A 373 -21.15 -19.44 19.32
C GLU A 373 -21.44 -19.33 20.82
N ASN A 374 -20.47 -19.70 21.67
CA ASN A 374 -20.62 -19.69 23.13
C ASN A 374 -20.23 -18.37 23.80
N ASN A 375 -19.67 -17.39 23.08
CA ASN A 375 -19.02 -16.21 23.68
C ASN A 375 -19.49 -14.84 23.18
N GLN A 376 -20.61 -14.70 22.47
CA GLN A 376 -21.12 -13.37 22.08
C GLN A 376 -21.85 -12.65 23.25
N PRO A 377 -21.35 -11.50 23.74
CA PRO A 377 -22.09 -10.64 24.65
C PRO A 377 -22.84 -9.56 23.85
N GLN A 378 -24.12 -9.35 24.14
CA GLN A 378 -24.87 -8.20 23.62
C GLN A 378 -24.43 -6.93 24.34
N VAL A 379 -23.87 -5.96 23.62
CA VAL A 379 -23.59 -4.60 24.14
C VAL A 379 -24.22 -3.58 23.19
N SER A 380 -25.21 -2.85 23.70
CA SER A 380 -25.82 -1.69 23.05
C SER A 380 -25.04 -0.42 23.40
N PHE A 381 -24.71 0.39 22.40
CA PHE A 381 -24.11 1.72 22.60
C PHE A 381 -25.12 2.81 22.24
N ASP A 382 -25.54 3.59 23.25
CA ASP A 382 -26.20 4.88 23.06
C ASP A 382 -25.15 6.00 23.04
N THR A 383 -25.20 6.87 22.03
CA THR A 383 -24.38 8.09 21.96
C THR A 383 -25.28 9.31 21.84
N ASN A 384 -25.17 10.21 22.83
CA ASN A 384 -25.71 11.57 22.78
C ASN A 384 -24.54 12.55 22.60
N LEU A 385 -24.60 13.37 21.55
CA LEU A 385 -23.62 14.43 21.23
C LEU A 385 -24.32 15.79 21.34
N ASN A 386 -23.87 16.61 22.31
CA ASN A 386 -24.32 17.98 22.48
C ASN A 386 -23.46 18.93 21.63
N ILE A 387 -24.16 19.86 20.96
CA ILE A 387 -23.65 20.92 20.09
C ILE A 387 -23.26 22.13 20.95
N LEU A 388 -22.09 22.72 20.69
CA LEU A 388 -21.61 23.97 21.31
C LEU A 388 -21.86 25.18 20.39
N GLU A 389 -22.29 26.27 21.02
CA GLU A 389 -22.82 27.51 20.47
C GLU A 389 -21.77 28.44 19.82
N GLU A 390 -22.25 29.22 18.85
CA GLU A 390 -21.55 30.29 18.14
C GLU A 390 -21.34 31.52 19.03
N ASN A 391 -20.09 32.01 19.12
CA ASN A 391 -19.79 33.31 19.70
C ASN A 391 -19.66 34.38 18.60
N ASN A 392 -20.55 35.37 18.68
CA ASN A 392 -20.58 36.60 17.88
C ASN A 392 -19.37 37.51 18.19
N LEU A 393 -18.66 37.94 17.14
CA LEU A 393 -17.62 38.98 17.24
C LEU A 393 -17.91 40.17 16.33
N ASN A 394 -17.81 41.34 16.95
CA ASN A 394 -18.26 42.65 16.50
C ASN A 394 -17.58 43.17 15.21
N LYS A 395 -18.39 43.87 14.42
CA LYS A 395 -18.11 44.44 13.10
C LYS A 395 -17.36 45.78 13.23
N SER A 396 -16.03 45.73 13.08
CA SER A 396 -15.22 46.91 12.72
C SER A 396 -15.04 46.91 11.20
N THR A 397 -15.33 48.04 10.55
CA THR A 397 -15.21 48.26 9.10
C THR A 397 -13.75 48.42 8.67
N VAL A 398 -12.92 47.43 9.00
CA VAL A 398 -11.64 47.21 8.33
C VAL A 398 -12.00 46.51 7.02
N SER A 399 -11.57 47.05 5.88
CA SER A 399 -11.78 46.41 4.58
C SER A 399 -11.31 44.96 4.70
N SER A 400 -12.21 44.00 4.50
CA SER A 400 -11.86 42.58 4.59
C SER A 400 -10.62 42.33 3.72
N PRO A 401 -9.59 41.66 4.25
CA PRO A 401 -8.39 41.34 3.49
C PRO A 401 -8.72 40.72 2.14
N SER A 402 -7.97 41.08 1.10
CA SER A 402 -8.15 40.51 -0.25
C SER A 402 -7.94 38.99 -0.22
N GLY A 403 -8.62 38.26 -1.11
CA GLY A 403 -8.38 36.83 -1.32
C GLY A 403 -9.11 35.87 -0.36
N VAL A 404 -9.75 36.36 0.70
CA VAL A 404 -10.44 35.53 1.72
C VAL A 404 -11.47 34.60 1.11
N LYS A 405 -12.28 35.09 0.17
CA LYS A 405 -13.32 34.29 -0.49
C LYS A 405 -12.76 33.06 -1.21
N TYR A 406 -11.62 33.19 -1.90
CA TYR A 406 -11.01 32.08 -2.64
C TYR A 406 -10.52 30.97 -1.73
N VAL A 407 -9.92 31.35 -0.58
CA VAL A 407 -9.46 30.38 0.42
C VAL A 407 -10.65 29.70 1.09
N GLN A 408 -11.74 30.44 1.38
CA GLN A 408 -12.97 29.89 1.93
C GLN A 408 -13.67 28.91 0.97
N ASP A 409 -13.76 29.26 -0.32
CA ASP A 409 -14.34 28.38 -1.35
C ASP A 409 -13.55 27.06 -1.45
N GLU A 410 -12.23 27.09 -1.28
CA GLU A 410 -11.38 25.90 -1.27
C GLU A 410 -11.53 25.06 0.01
N ILE A 411 -11.68 25.70 1.18
CA ILE A 411 -12.05 25.02 2.44
C ILE A 411 -13.39 24.29 2.27
N ASP A 412 -14.39 24.97 1.72
CA ASP A 412 -15.72 24.40 1.51
C ASP A 412 -15.70 23.26 0.48
N ARG A 413 -14.90 23.39 -0.58
CA ARG A 413 -14.65 22.32 -1.54
C ARG A 413 -14.04 21.10 -0.86
N LEU A 414 -13.03 21.28 -0.02
CA LEU A 414 -12.36 20.22 0.72
C LEU A 414 -13.29 19.55 1.74
N ARG A 415 -14.13 20.31 2.45
CA ARG A 415 -15.17 19.78 3.36
C ARG A 415 -16.30 19.07 2.63
N LYS A 416 -16.65 19.52 1.42
CA LYS A 416 -17.60 18.81 0.57
C LYS A 416 -17.00 17.50 0.06
N ALA A 417 -15.72 17.53 -0.30
CA ALA A 417 -14.98 16.36 -0.72
C ALA A 417 -14.73 15.37 0.43
N SER A 418 -14.52 15.84 1.67
CA SER A 418 -14.30 15.01 2.86
C SER A 418 -15.50 14.12 3.22
N LYS A 419 -16.68 14.40 2.66
CA LYS A 419 -17.84 13.50 2.70
C LYS A 419 -17.65 12.22 1.87
N SER A 420 -16.60 12.14 1.05
CA SER A 420 -16.18 10.94 0.32
C SER A 420 -15.05 10.23 1.07
N PHE A 421 -15.06 8.89 1.05
CA PHE A 421 -14.24 8.06 1.91
C PHE A 421 -12.73 8.17 1.66
N PHE A 422 -12.32 8.42 0.40
CA PHE A 422 -10.93 8.66 0.03
C PHE A 422 -10.38 10.04 0.44
N ALA A 423 -11.23 10.88 1.05
CA ALA A 423 -10.96 12.28 1.34
C ALA A 423 -11.02 12.60 2.85
N ILE A 424 -10.87 11.61 3.75
CA ILE A 424 -10.74 11.84 5.21
C ILE A 424 -9.61 12.85 5.52
N ARG A 425 -8.53 12.85 4.71
CA ARG A 425 -7.44 13.83 4.81
C ARG A 425 -7.84 15.25 4.35
N CYS A 426 -8.93 15.42 3.60
CA CYS A 426 -9.45 16.72 3.18
C CYS A 426 -10.09 17.49 4.35
N GLU A 427 -10.71 16.84 5.34
CA GLU A 427 -11.26 17.53 6.51
C GLU A 427 -10.14 18.13 7.37
N LYS A 428 -9.10 17.33 7.62
CA LYS A 428 -7.91 17.78 8.33
C LYS A 428 -7.21 18.93 7.58
N LYS A 429 -7.09 18.81 6.25
CA LYS A 429 -6.54 19.88 5.40
C LYS A 429 -7.38 21.15 5.47
N ALA A 430 -8.70 21.03 5.35
CA ALA A 430 -9.62 22.15 5.45
C ALA A 430 -9.48 22.87 6.79
N THR A 431 -9.37 22.13 7.90
CA THR A 431 -9.16 22.67 9.25
C THR A 431 -7.82 23.43 9.36
N LEU A 432 -6.75 22.91 8.75
CA LEU A 432 -5.44 23.58 8.75
C LEU A 432 -5.46 24.87 7.92
N ILE A 433 -6.09 24.85 6.75
CA ILE A 433 -6.25 26.04 5.90
C ILE A 433 -7.11 27.09 6.62
N GLU A 434 -8.20 26.67 7.27
CA GLU A 434 -9.07 27.56 8.04
C GLU A 434 -8.33 28.21 9.21
N THR A 435 -7.54 27.44 9.95
CA THR A 435 -6.71 27.97 11.05
C THR A 435 -5.72 29.02 10.53
N ALA A 436 -4.98 28.70 9.47
CA ALA A 436 -4.03 29.63 8.86
C ALA A 436 -4.72 30.89 8.28
N LEU A 437 -5.92 30.74 7.72
CA LEU A 437 -6.72 31.85 7.19
C LEU A 437 -7.12 32.83 8.31
N GLN A 438 -7.54 32.33 9.47
CA GLN A 438 -7.90 33.18 10.62
C GLN A 438 -6.70 33.99 11.14
N GLU A 439 -5.50 33.44 11.07
CA GLU A 439 -4.27 34.14 11.42
C GLU A 439 -3.89 35.20 10.37
N ALA A 440 -3.98 34.85 9.08
CA ALA A 440 -3.68 35.75 7.97
C ALA A 440 -4.62 36.96 7.92
N ILE A 441 -5.91 36.78 8.23
CA ILE A 441 -6.90 37.87 8.26
C ILE A 441 -6.48 38.98 9.23
N ARG A 442 -5.81 38.64 10.34
CA ARG A 442 -5.35 39.61 11.34
C ARG A 442 -4.20 40.48 10.84
N LYS A 443 -3.43 40.01 9.84
CA LYS A 443 -2.29 40.73 9.27
C LYS A 443 -2.70 41.81 8.28
N GLY A 444 -3.89 41.71 7.68
CA GLY A 444 -4.48 42.75 6.81
C GLY A 444 -4.06 42.70 5.33
N ASP A 445 -3.14 41.81 4.96
CA ASP A 445 -2.65 41.62 3.58
C ASP A 445 -3.51 40.63 2.77
N ASP A 446 -3.24 40.47 1.46
CA ASP A 446 -3.89 39.44 0.64
C ASP A 446 -3.55 38.04 1.17
N VAL A 447 -4.55 37.36 1.74
CA VAL A 447 -4.36 36.09 2.44
C VAL A 447 -3.89 34.95 1.52
N ARG A 448 -4.01 35.10 0.20
CA ARG A 448 -3.51 34.12 -0.78
C ARG A 448 -1.98 34.11 -0.88
N ASN A 449 -1.34 35.19 -0.44
CA ASN A 449 0.12 35.34 -0.39
C ASN A 449 0.69 35.08 1.01
N ASP A 450 -0.16 34.92 2.04
CA ASP A 450 0.31 34.60 3.39
C ASP A 450 1.01 33.24 3.42
N GLU A 451 2.21 33.19 3.99
CA GLU A 451 3.05 31.99 4.02
C GLU A 451 2.39 30.83 4.75
N GLY A 452 1.65 31.10 5.84
CA GLY A 452 0.93 30.09 6.60
C GLY A 452 -0.23 29.50 5.82
N VAL A 453 -1.00 30.36 5.13
CA VAL A 453 -2.09 29.92 4.25
C VAL A 453 -1.55 29.09 3.08
N ARG A 454 -0.45 29.53 2.45
CA ARG A 454 0.19 28.78 1.35
C ARG A 454 0.76 27.43 1.81
N ALA A 455 1.39 27.39 2.99
CA ALA A 455 1.88 26.15 3.59
C ALA A 455 0.73 25.16 3.86
N ALA A 456 -0.39 25.65 4.44
CA ALA A 456 -1.57 24.83 4.69
C ALA A 456 -2.25 24.35 3.40
N LEU A 457 -2.35 25.20 2.36
CA LEU A 457 -2.85 24.81 1.04
C LEU A 457 -1.94 23.78 0.36
N GLY A 458 -0.63 23.86 0.58
CA GLY A 458 0.37 22.89 0.13
C GLY A 458 0.33 21.55 0.87
N TYR A 459 -0.39 21.45 1.98
CA TYR A 459 -0.43 20.25 2.82
C TYR A 459 -1.20 19.10 2.13
N HIS A 460 -0.53 17.97 1.80
CA HIS A 460 -1.00 16.67 1.21
C HIS A 460 -0.99 16.50 -0.32
N ARG A 461 -0.67 15.32 -0.92
CA ARG A 461 -0.44 13.92 -0.46
C ARG A 461 1.01 13.63 -0.02
N ILE A 462 1.21 12.61 0.82
CA ILE A 462 2.53 12.00 1.17
C ILE A 462 3.31 11.50 -0.08
N PHE A 463 2.78 11.63 -1.29
CA PHE A 463 3.49 11.30 -2.53
C PHE A 463 3.54 12.48 -3.51
N SER A 464 4.43 13.44 -3.23
CA SER A 464 5.15 14.19 -4.27
C SER A 464 6.56 13.62 -4.34
N PHE A 465 6.71 12.36 -4.76
CA PHE A 465 8.02 11.68 -4.78
C PHE A 465 9.06 12.27 -5.75
N PHE A 466 8.80 13.43 -6.35
CA PHE A 466 9.79 14.20 -7.12
C PHE A 466 9.60 15.73 -7.02
N GLY A 467 8.95 16.27 -5.97
CA GLY A 467 8.92 17.73 -5.74
C GLY A 467 8.23 18.62 -6.81
N LEU A 468 7.61 18.05 -7.85
CA LEU A 468 7.14 18.82 -9.02
C LEU A 468 5.61 18.93 -9.17
N LYS A 469 4.81 18.30 -8.30
CA LYS A 469 3.34 18.45 -8.34
C LYS A 469 2.86 19.32 -7.18
N LYS A 470 2.40 20.53 -7.51
CA LYS A 470 1.70 21.40 -6.57
C LYS A 470 0.39 20.73 -6.15
N ALA A 471 0.00 20.87 -4.89
CA ALA A 471 -1.30 20.41 -4.44
C ALA A 471 -2.40 21.15 -5.23
N ASP A 472 -3.44 20.43 -5.69
CA ASP A 472 -4.54 21.03 -6.47
C ASP A 472 -5.15 22.26 -5.76
N ALA A 473 -5.23 22.22 -4.42
CA ALA A 473 -5.68 23.34 -3.59
C ALA A 473 -4.78 24.59 -3.72
N LEU A 474 -3.46 24.39 -3.75
CA LEU A 474 -2.50 25.48 -3.97
C LEU A 474 -2.57 26.00 -5.40
N GLN A 475 -2.76 25.11 -6.38
CA GLN A 475 -2.91 25.47 -7.79
C GLN A 475 -4.15 26.35 -8.02
N HIS A 476 -5.32 25.99 -7.46
CA HIS A 476 -6.53 26.81 -7.59
C HIS A 476 -6.34 28.24 -7.04
N ILE A 477 -5.59 28.38 -5.94
CA ILE A 477 -5.30 29.68 -5.35
C ILE A 477 -4.32 30.47 -6.21
N GLU A 478 -3.30 29.84 -6.80
CA GLU A 478 -2.38 30.48 -7.74
C GLU A 478 -3.05 30.90 -9.06
N GLU A 479 -4.01 30.11 -9.55
CA GLU A 479 -4.84 30.47 -10.70
C GLU A 479 -5.71 31.71 -10.38
N SER A 480 -6.20 31.83 -9.14
CA SER A 480 -6.95 33.02 -8.69
C SER A 480 -6.10 34.30 -8.64
N LEU A 481 -4.77 34.17 -8.51
CA LEU A 481 -3.83 35.29 -8.53
C LEU A 481 -3.51 35.76 -9.97
N ASN A 482 -3.78 34.94 -10.97
CA ASN A 482 -3.53 35.22 -12.39
C ASN A 482 -4.86 35.35 -13.15
N PRO A 483 -5.55 36.50 -13.10
CA PRO A 483 -6.79 36.68 -13.86
C PRO A 483 -6.53 36.47 -15.37
N PRO A 484 -7.47 35.86 -16.11
CA PRO A 484 -7.26 35.51 -17.50
C PRO A 484 -6.89 36.74 -18.33
N LYS A 485 -5.70 36.71 -18.94
CA LYS A 485 -5.29 37.63 -20.01
C LYS A 485 -6.18 37.37 -21.23
N ASN A 486 -7.41 37.88 -21.24
CA ASN A 486 -8.24 38.14 -22.42
C ASN A 486 -9.65 38.59 -21.99
N GLN A 487 -9.76 39.88 -21.63
CA GLN A 487 -10.95 40.71 -21.86
C GLN A 487 -10.48 42.16 -22.12
N LEU A 488 -9.70 42.33 -23.20
CA LEU A 488 -9.59 43.60 -23.91
C LEU A 488 -10.16 43.40 -25.31
#